data_AF-A0A5Q5CJ52-F1
#
_entry.id   AF-A0A5Q5CJ52-F1
#
_cell.length_a   1.000
_cell.length_b   1.000
_cell.length_c   1.000
_cell.angle_alpha   90.00
_cell.angle_beta   90.00
_cell.angle_gamma   90.00
#
_symmetry.space_group_name_H-M   'P 1'
#
loop_
_entity.id
_entity.type
_entity.pdbx_description
1 polymer ?
#
loop_
_entity_poly.entity_id
_entity_poly.type
_entity_poly.pdbx_seq_one_letter_code
_entity_poly.pdbx_strand_id
1 'polypeptide(L)'
;MTEQPDMRYRLDIVSPNVRDAVRFAGGWLYDRSMAGWDVTVLIDAAGEDVRPLEILGATVLPLQPVLEAWTDRPHPQTVAVAADLIDCDERVRRHVRTALDSGYTEVTLWGERCPADLDDDVDAVRHELSAAARAFKAQALAAVNDIEAAFVGQIETFRCGMMARPSVAADLIPAS
;
A
#
# COMPACT_ATOMS: atom_id res chain seq x y z
N MET A 1 -12.86 5.00 -32.83
CA MET A 1 -13.32 4.13 -31.72
C MET A 1 -12.24 4.25 -30.65
N THR A 2 -12.29 5.32 -29.87
CA THR A 2 -11.34 5.55 -28.77
C THR A 2 -11.70 4.57 -27.67
N GLU A 3 -10.84 3.59 -27.43
CA GLU A 3 -10.85 2.81 -26.19
C GLU A 3 -10.82 3.83 -25.06
N GLN A 4 -11.94 3.98 -24.35
CA GLN A 4 -11.88 4.58 -23.03
C GLN A 4 -10.97 3.66 -22.21
N PRO A 5 -9.87 4.15 -21.63
CA PRO A 5 -9.09 3.31 -20.74
C PRO A 5 -10.05 2.81 -19.66
N ASP A 6 -10.11 1.49 -19.47
CA ASP A 6 -10.86 0.85 -18.39
C ASP A 6 -10.26 1.42 -17.09
N MET A 7 -10.84 2.51 -16.58
CA MET A 7 -10.29 3.28 -15.46
C MET A 7 -10.55 2.51 -14.17
N ARG A 8 -9.76 1.46 -13.95
CA ARG A 8 -9.65 0.83 -12.65
C ARG A 8 -8.78 1.70 -11.77
N TYR A 9 -9.24 1.91 -10.54
CA TYR A 9 -8.45 2.59 -9.53
C TYR A 9 -7.21 1.75 -9.23
N ARG A 10 -6.05 2.40 -9.15
CA ARG A 10 -4.76 1.77 -8.93
C ARG A 10 -4.20 2.13 -7.56
N LEU A 11 -3.73 1.11 -6.86
CA LEU A 11 -3.03 1.20 -5.59
C LEU A 11 -1.64 0.58 -5.74
N ASP A 12 -0.60 1.39 -5.55
CA ASP A 12 0.78 0.91 -5.49
C ASP A 12 1.24 0.84 -4.03
N ILE A 13 1.75 -0.31 -3.60
CA ILE A 13 2.19 -0.58 -2.22
C ILE A 13 3.69 -0.81 -2.23
N VAL A 14 4.48 0.06 -1.61
CA VAL A 14 5.94 -0.02 -1.54
C VAL A 14 6.34 -0.61 -0.19
N SER A 15 6.85 -1.84 -0.20
CA SER A 15 7.14 -2.61 1.03
C SER A 15 8.59 -3.12 1.05
N PRO A 16 9.24 -3.21 2.24
CA PRO A 16 10.60 -3.74 2.33
C PRO A 16 10.68 -5.23 2.03
N ASN A 17 9.61 -5.99 2.27
CA ASN A 17 9.51 -7.42 2.00
C ASN A 17 8.03 -7.88 1.96
N VAL A 18 7.79 -9.13 1.57
CA VAL A 18 6.45 -9.73 1.50
C VAL A 18 5.77 -9.77 2.87
N ARG A 19 6.51 -10.17 3.92
CA ARG A 19 5.95 -10.31 5.28
C ARG A 19 5.37 -9.00 5.78
N ASP A 20 6.09 -7.90 5.58
CA ASP A 20 5.68 -6.57 6.04
C ASP A 20 4.38 -6.10 5.37
N ALA A 21 4.30 -6.24 4.05
CA ALA A 21 3.10 -5.91 3.27
C ALA A 21 1.88 -6.69 3.77
N VAL A 22 2.04 -8.00 3.97
CA VAL A 22 0.96 -8.87 4.46
C VAL A 22 0.56 -8.49 5.90
N ARG A 23 1.54 -8.23 6.77
CA ARG A 23 1.29 -7.96 8.19
C ARG A 23 0.55 -6.65 8.41
N PHE A 24 0.97 -5.58 7.74
CA PHE A 24 0.48 -4.24 8.01
C PHE A 24 -0.65 -3.78 7.08
N ALA A 25 -0.69 -4.27 5.85
CA ALA A 25 -1.64 -3.81 4.83
C ALA A 25 -2.40 -4.94 4.13
N GLY A 26 -2.26 -6.19 4.58
CA GLY A 26 -2.78 -7.34 3.84
C GLY A 26 -4.31 -7.35 3.73
N GLY A 27 -5.01 -6.86 4.73
CA GLY A 27 -6.46 -6.79 4.73
C GLY A 27 -6.97 -5.70 3.79
N TRP A 28 -6.36 -4.52 3.87
CA TRP A 28 -6.66 -3.41 2.97
C TRP A 28 -6.36 -3.73 1.50
N LEU A 29 -5.22 -4.40 1.23
CA LEU A 29 -4.85 -4.90 -0.10
C LEU A 29 -5.96 -5.80 -0.65
N TYR A 30 -6.43 -6.76 0.15
CA TYR A 30 -7.47 -7.69 -0.26
C TYR A 30 -8.80 -6.98 -0.55
N ASP A 31 -9.25 -6.12 0.36
CA ASP A 31 -10.51 -5.38 0.19
C ASP A 31 -10.46 -4.49 -1.08
N ARG A 32 -9.31 -3.87 -1.38
CA ARG A 32 -9.10 -3.09 -2.60
C ARG A 32 -9.13 -3.96 -3.85
N SER A 33 -8.43 -5.08 -3.85
CA SER A 33 -8.44 -6.03 -4.97
C SER A 33 -9.86 -6.53 -5.24
N MET A 34 -10.60 -6.89 -4.19
CA MET A 34 -12.00 -7.32 -4.28
C MET A 34 -12.96 -6.21 -4.71
N ALA A 35 -12.63 -4.95 -4.43
CA ALA A 35 -13.34 -3.78 -4.95
C ALA A 35 -13.01 -3.47 -6.44
N GLY A 36 -12.19 -4.30 -7.08
CA GLY A 36 -11.83 -4.17 -8.50
C GLY A 36 -10.67 -3.21 -8.78
N TRP A 37 -9.90 -2.84 -7.76
CA TRP A 37 -8.71 -2.02 -7.92
C TRP A 37 -7.55 -2.85 -8.48
N ASP A 38 -6.72 -2.21 -9.31
CA ASP A 38 -5.44 -2.76 -9.72
C ASP A 38 -4.43 -2.54 -8.59
N VAL A 39 -4.23 -3.56 -7.77
CA VAL A 39 -3.33 -3.51 -6.61
C VAL A 39 -1.98 -4.09 -6.99
N THR A 40 -0.94 -3.27 -6.91
CA THR A 40 0.44 -3.64 -7.22
C THR A 40 1.33 -3.48 -5.99
N VAL A 41 2.04 -4.53 -5.59
CA VAL A 41 3.04 -4.46 -4.53
C VAL A 41 4.43 -4.40 -5.15
N LEU A 42 5.17 -3.36 -4.78
CA LEU A 42 6.53 -3.05 -5.17
C LEU A 42 7.47 -3.45 -4.04
N ILE A 43 8.26 -4.49 -4.26
CA ILE A 43 9.27 -4.97 -3.30
C ILE A 43 10.59 -5.20 -4.03
N ASP A 44 11.70 -5.20 -3.29
CA ASP A 44 12.98 -5.67 -3.82
C ASP A 44 13.00 -7.21 -3.81
N ALA A 45 12.25 -7.80 -4.74
CA ALA A 45 11.73 -9.18 -4.69
C ALA A 45 12.77 -10.30 -4.89
N ALA A 46 14.07 -10.02 -4.84
CA ALA A 46 15.09 -10.98 -5.25
C ALA A 46 15.09 -12.25 -4.36
N GLY A 47 14.34 -13.28 -4.79
CA GLY A 47 14.25 -14.59 -4.13
C GLY A 47 13.13 -14.76 -3.10
N GLU A 48 12.18 -13.82 -2.97
CA GLU A 48 11.05 -13.95 -2.04
C GLU A 48 9.89 -14.78 -2.62
N ASP A 49 9.21 -15.57 -1.77
CA ASP A 49 7.94 -16.23 -2.11
C ASP A 49 6.82 -15.18 -2.17
N VAL A 50 6.35 -14.87 -3.38
CA VAL A 50 5.31 -13.86 -3.63
C VAL A 50 3.88 -14.38 -3.49
N ARG A 51 3.69 -15.70 -3.36
CA ARG A 51 2.39 -16.35 -3.17
C ARG A 51 1.51 -15.71 -2.08
N PRO A 52 2.04 -15.25 -0.92
CA PRO A 52 1.24 -14.55 0.08
C PRO A 52 0.54 -13.30 -0.47
N LEU A 53 1.15 -12.58 -1.40
CA LEU A 53 0.56 -11.38 -2.02
C LEU A 53 -0.43 -11.77 -3.12
N GLU A 54 -0.17 -12.86 -3.84
CA GLU A 54 -1.12 -13.42 -4.81
C GLU A 54 -2.42 -13.90 -4.14
N ILE A 55 -2.32 -14.50 -2.94
CA ILE A 55 -3.48 -14.87 -2.11
C ILE A 55 -4.36 -13.64 -1.83
N LEU A 56 -3.74 -12.48 -1.67
CA LEU A 56 -4.45 -11.22 -1.40
C LEU A 56 -4.95 -10.53 -2.68
N GLY A 57 -4.67 -11.11 -3.86
CA GLY A 57 -5.08 -10.55 -5.14
C GLY A 57 -4.23 -9.39 -5.63
N ALA A 58 -2.98 -9.28 -5.15
CA ALA A 58 -2.02 -8.30 -5.66
C ALA A 58 -1.15 -8.84 -6.79
N THR A 59 -0.81 -7.95 -7.72
CA THR A 59 0.31 -8.15 -8.65
C THR A 59 1.61 -7.72 -7.96
N VAL A 60 2.70 -8.46 -8.15
CA VAL A 60 3.99 -8.12 -7.56
C VAL A 60 4.97 -7.69 -8.65
N LEU A 61 5.59 -6.52 -8.49
CA LEU A 61 6.60 -6.01 -9.41
C LEU A 61 7.89 -5.66 -8.65
N PRO A 62 9.07 -5.77 -9.31
CA PRO A 62 10.32 -5.34 -8.71
C PRO A 62 10.32 -3.82 -8.52
N LEU A 63 10.75 -3.36 -7.34
CA LEU A 63 10.75 -1.93 -7.00
C LEU A 63 11.60 -1.08 -7.94
N GLN A 64 12.86 -1.48 -8.19
CA GLN A 64 13.81 -0.64 -8.92
C GLN A 64 13.36 -0.27 -10.35
N PRO A 65 12.93 -1.22 -11.22
CA PRO A 65 12.46 -0.87 -12.56
C PRO A 65 11.20 0.00 -12.56
N VAL A 66 10.37 -0.08 -11.52
CA VAL A 66 9.16 0.75 -11.40
C VAL A 66 9.52 2.18 -11.00
N LEU A 67 10.48 2.37 -10.08
CA LEU A 67 10.98 3.69 -9.72
C LEU A 67 11.65 4.39 -10.91
N GLU A 68 12.41 3.66 -11.73
CA GLU A 68 13.06 4.20 -12.94
C GLU A 68 12.06 4.67 -13.99
N ALA A 69 10.98 3.92 -14.19
CA ALA A 69 9.95 4.23 -15.19
C ALA A 69 8.79 5.10 -14.65
N TRP A 70 8.87 5.62 -13.43
CA TRP A 70 7.74 6.25 -12.76
C TRP A 70 7.16 7.45 -13.52
N THR A 71 8.03 8.31 -14.04
CA THR A 71 7.61 9.55 -14.74
C THR A 71 6.85 9.24 -16.03
N ASP A 72 7.12 8.08 -16.63
CA ASP A 72 6.52 7.64 -17.89
C ASP A 72 5.23 6.81 -17.69
N ARG A 73 4.84 6.56 -16.43
CA ARG A 73 3.65 5.78 -16.09
C ARG A 73 2.48 6.69 -15.73
N PRO A 74 1.24 6.25 -16.01
CA PRO A 74 0.07 6.84 -15.37
C PRO A 74 0.24 6.82 -13.85
N HIS A 75 0.03 7.97 -13.21
CA HIS A 75 0.17 8.08 -11.76
C HIS A 75 -0.96 7.28 -11.09
N PRO A 76 -0.66 6.42 -10.10
CA PRO A 76 -1.70 5.76 -9.33
C PRO A 76 -2.46 6.80 -8.50
N GLN A 77 -3.72 6.48 -8.21
CA GLN A 77 -4.55 7.32 -7.36
C GLN A 77 -4.08 7.27 -5.90
N THR A 78 -3.58 6.12 -5.46
CA THR A 78 -3.06 5.94 -4.10
C THR A 78 -1.71 5.21 -4.13
N VAL A 79 -0.77 5.71 -3.35
CA VAL A 79 0.50 5.06 -3.04
C VAL A 79 0.56 4.81 -1.53
N ALA A 80 0.83 3.59 -1.14
CA ALA A 80 1.05 3.22 0.24
C ALA A 80 2.51 2.81 0.44
N VAL A 81 3.18 3.30 1.49
CA VAL A 81 4.62 3.06 1.70
C VAL A 81 4.91 2.66 3.15
N ALA A 82 5.77 1.66 3.34
CA ALA A 82 6.36 1.38 4.64
C ALA A 82 7.22 2.57 5.08
N ALA A 83 6.91 3.18 6.22
CA ALA A 83 7.58 4.40 6.64
C ALA A 83 9.10 4.21 6.84
N ASP A 84 9.52 3.03 7.30
CA ASP A 84 10.94 2.66 7.44
C ASP A 84 11.71 2.75 6.10
N LEU A 85 11.05 2.57 4.94
CA LEU A 85 11.69 2.75 3.62
C LEU A 85 11.92 4.21 3.26
N ILE A 86 11.10 5.13 3.76
CA ILE A 86 11.33 6.56 3.54
C ILE A 86 12.59 7.01 4.26
N ASP A 87 12.90 6.43 5.43
CA ASP A 87 14.11 6.73 6.18
C ASP A 87 15.35 6.04 5.60
N CYS A 88 15.20 4.81 5.12
CA CYS A 88 16.34 3.97 4.70
C CYS A 88 16.68 4.08 3.20
N ASP A 89 15.74 4.47 2.34
CA ASP A 89 15.92 4.47 0.88
C ASP A 89 15.62 5.84 0.25
N GLU A 90 16.69 6.54 -0.14
CA GLU A 90 16.63 7.85 -0.79
C GLU A 90 15.83 7.84 -2.10
N ARG A 91 15.78 6.70 -2.82
CA ARG A 91 14.99 6.57 -4.05
C ARG A 91 13.50 6.60 -3.74
N VAL A 92 13.09 5.86 -2.71
CA VAL A 92 11.69 5.81 -2.23
C VAL A 92 11.29 7.18 -1.68
N ARG A 93 12.14 7.81 -0.86
CA ARG A 93 11.89 9.15 -0.31
C ARG A 93 11.64 10.20 -1.39
N ARG A 94 12.50 10.25 -2.42
CA ARG A 94 12.35 11.17 -3.55
C ARG A 94 11.02 10.95 -4.26
N HIS A 95 10.66 9.70 -4.47
CA HIS A 95 9.45 9.32 -5.18
C HIS A 95 8.17 9.70 -4.42
N VAL A 96 8.13 9.45 -3.12
CA VAL A 96 7.04 9.89 -2.24
C VAL A 96 6.88 11.40 -2.30
N ARG A 97 7.99 12.15 -2.23
CA ARG A 97 7.95 13.62 -2.35
C ARG A 97 7.40 14.07 -3.70
N THR A 98 7.84 13.48 -4.81
CA THR A 98 7.30 13.78 -6.14
C THR A 98 5.80 13.49 -6.24
N ALA A 99 5.32 12.39 -5.64
CA ALA A 99 3.91 12.04 -5.62
C ALA A 99 3.08 13.08 -4.84
N LEU A 100 3.56 13.51 -3.67
CA LEU A 100 2.94 14.58 -2.87
C LEU A 100 2.92 15.92 -3.62
N ASP A 101 4.04 16.32 -4.22
CA ASP A 101 4.16 17.58 -4.98
C ASP A 101 3.20 17.64 -6.18
N SER A 102 2.82 16.49 -6.73
CA SER A 102 1.85 16.42 -7.83
C SER A 102 0.43 16.83 -7.41
N GLY A 103 0.06 16.62 -6.14
CA GLY A 103 -1.29 16.86 -5.61
C GLY A 103 -2.39 15.95 -6.18
N TYR A 104 -2.04 14.97 -7.03
CA TYR A 104 -2.98 14.02 -7.67
C TYR A 104 -2.83 12.57 -7.20
N THR A 105 -1.86 12.30 -6.32
CA THR A 105 -1.67 10.98 -5.69
C THR A 105 -1.81 11.10 -4.18
N GLU A 106 -2.68 10.28 -3.59
CA GLU A 106 -2.79 10.13 -2.13
C GLU A 106 -1.62 9.28 -1.63
N VAL A 107 -0.94 9.72 -0.56
CA VAL A 107 0.15 8.94 0.05
C VAL A 107 -0.24 8.49 1.44
N THR A 108 -0.23 7.17 1.64
CA THR A 108 -0.52 6.50 2.90
C THR A 108 0.74 5.81 3.42
N LEU A 109 0.99 5.89 4.71
CA LEU A 109 2.15 5.28 5.37
C LEU A 109 1.70 4.25 6.40
N TRP A 110 2.42 3.14 6.51
CA TRP A 110 2.29 2.22 7.65
C TRP A 110 3.62 2.05 8.37
N GLY A 111 3.55 1.59 9.62
CA GLY A 111 4.70 1.46 10.52
C GLY A 111 4.65 2.44 11.69
N GLU A 112 5.51 2.21 12.69
CA GLU A 112 5.48 2.94 13.96
C GLU A 112 6.10 4.33 13.88
N ARG A 113 7.09 4.52 13.01
CA ARG A 113 7.86 5.76 12.86
C ARG A 113 7.33 6.56 11.67
N CYS A 114 6.90 7.80 11.88
CA CYS A 114 6.72 8.74 10.79
C CYS A 114 8.03 9.49 10.57
N PRO A 115 8.51 9.64 9.33
CA PRO A 115 9.68 10.46 9.04
C PRO A 115 9.41 11.90 9.51
N ALA A 116 10.39 12.52 10.20
CA ALA A 116 10.23 13.87 10.75
C ALA A 116 9.87 14.93 9.69
N ASP A 117 10.26 14.69 8.43
CA ASP A 117 9.94 15.56 7.29
C ASP A 117 8.45 15.55 6.88
N LEU A 118 7.65 14.63 7.44
CA LEU A 118 6.23 14.40 7.12
C LEU A 118 5.30 14.56 8.33
N ASP A 119 5.82 14.76 9.54
CA ASP A 119 5.04 14.60 10.79
C ASP A 119 3.96 15.69 11.01
N ASP A 120 4.10 16.88 10.40
CA ASP A 120 3.17 18.00 10.61
C ASP A 120 1.89 17.95 9.73
N ASP A 121 1.81 17.08 8.71
CA ASP A 121 0.76 17.09 7.67
C ASP A 121 0.01 15.74 7.50
N VAL A 122 0.20 14.79 8.41
CA VAL A 122 -0.24 13.40 8.22
C VAL A 122 -1.18 12.94 9.35
N ASP A 123 -2.45 12.72 9.02
CA ASP A 123 -3.47 12.24 9.96
C ASP A 123 -3.43 10.72 10.12
N ALA A 124 -3.61 10.22 11.34
CA ALA A 124 -3.77 8.80 11.58
C ALA A 124 -5.14 8.32 11.04
N VAL A 125 -5.14 7.27 10.23
CA VAL A 125 -6.34 6.67 9.65
C VAL A 125 -6.36 5.17 9.88
N ARG A 126 -7.55 4.56 9.86
CA ARG A 126 -7.76 3.14 10.11
C ARG A 126 -8.55 2.53 8.95
N HIS A 127 -8.22 1.29 8.60
CA HIS A 127 -9.02 0.44 7.71
C HIS A 127 -9.66 -0.66 8.54
N GLU A 128 -10.99 -0.78 8.49
CA GLU A 128 -11.71 -1.92 9.09
C GLU A 128 -11.78 -3.07 8.09
N LEU A 129 -11.19 -4.20 8.46
CA LEU A 129 -11.06 -5.35 7.57
C LEU A 129 -12.41 -6.04 7.41
N SER A 130 -12.79 -6.31 6.16
CA SER A 130 -13.92 -7.19 5.90
C SER A 130 -13.68 -8.61 6.45
N ALA A 131 -14.76 -9.36 6.65
CA ALA A 131 -14.64 -10.76 7.08
C ALA A 131 -13.79 -11.60 6.12
N ALA A 132 -13.87 -11.31 4.81
CA ALA A 132 -13.06 -11.96 3.79
C ALA A 132 -11.59 -11.52 3.87
N ALA A 133 -11.32 -10.22 3.99
CA ALA A 133 -9.96 -9.70 4.19
C ALA A 133 -9.25 -10.37 5.36
N ARG A 134 -9.92 -10.54 6.51
CA ARG A 134 -9.33 -11.24 7.65
C ARG A 134 -8.97 -12.69 7.35
N ALA A 135 -9.84 -13.41 6.64
CA ALA A 135 -9.62 -14.82 6.29
C ALA A 135 -8.45 -14.99 5.30
N PHE A 136 -8.41 -14.16 4.25
CA PHE A 136 -7.34 -14.21 3.26
C PHE A 136 -6.01 -13.69 3.81
N LYS A 137 -6.04 -12.65 4.67
CA LYS A 137 -4.86 -12.20 5.42
C LYS A 137 -4.31 -13.29 6.33
N ALA A 138 -5.17 -14.04 7.03
CA ALA A 138 -4.73 -15.17 7.86
C ALA A 138 -4.01 -16.24 7.01
N GLN A 139 -4.54 -16.54 5.83
CA GLN A 139 -3.92 -17.50 4.90
C GLN A 139 -2.58 -16.98 4.33
N ALA A 140 -2.49 -15.70 3.99
CA ALA A 140 -1.24 -15.07 3.55
C ALA A 140 -0.18 -15.05 4.67
N LEU A 141 -0.58 -14.75 5.91
CA LEU A 141 0.30 -14.81 7.09
C LEU A 141 0.81 -16.23 7.35
N ALA A 142 -0.07 -17.23 7.20
CA ALA A 142 0.34 -18.63 7.30
C ALA A 142 1.36 -19.00 6.22
N ALA A 143 1.19 -18.48 4.99
CA ALA A 143 2.12 -18.73 3.89
C ALA A 143 3.53 -18.16 4.12
N VAL A 144 3.68 -17.10 4.92
CA VAL A 144 4.99 -16.58 5.38
C VAL A 144 5.45 -17.16 6.73
N ASN A 145 4.75 -18.18 7.26
CA ASN A 145 5.00 -18.76 8.59
C ASN A 145 4.98 -17.70 9.71
N ASP A 146 4.05 -16.75 9.65
CA ASP A 146 3.86 -15.79 10.73
C ASP A 146 3.10 -16.42 11.91
N ILE A 147 3.56 -16.15 13.14
CA ILE A 147 2.93 -16.64 14.36
C ILE A 147 1.57 -15.99 14.63
N GLU A 148 1.33 -14.81 14.05
CA GLU A 148 0.08 -14.05 14.21
C GLU A 148 -1.01 -14.47 13.21
N ALA A 149 -0.76 -15.47 12.35
CA ALA A 149 -1.73 -15.95 11.36
C ALA A 149 -3.09 -16.34 11.96
N ALA A 150 -3.11 -16.82 13.22
CA ALA A 150 -4.33 -17.18 13.94
C ALA A 150 -5.06 -15.99 14.59
N PHE A 151 -4.42 -14.82 14.67
CA PHE A 151 -4.89 -13.66 15.43
C PHE A 151 -4.97 -12.40 14.55
N VAL A 152 -5.57 -12.52 13.37
CA VAL A 152 -5.78 -11.36 12.50
C VAL A 152 -6.77 -10.38 13.16
N GLY A 153 -6.27 -9.19 13.49
CA GLY A 153 -7.05 -8.10 14.03
C GLY A 153 -8.15 -7.61 13.07
N GLN A 154 -9.04 -6.76 13.58
CA GLN A 154 -10.11 -6.15 12.79
C GLN A 154 -9.68 -4.86 12.09
N ILE A 155 -8.57 -4.28 12.49
CA ILE A 155 -8.15 -2.94 12.08
C ILE A 155 -6.70 -2.98 11.62
N GLU A 156 -6.43 -2.34 10.49
CA GLU A 156 -5.09 -1.89 10.08
C GLU A 156 -5.01 -0.38 10.26
N THR A 157 -3.87 0.12 10.75
CA THR A 157 -3.66 1.55 11.02
C THR A 157 -2.61 2.10 10.08
N PHE A 158 -2.89 3.28 9.55
CA PHE A 158 -2.02 4.00 8.65
C PHE A 158 -1.92 5.46 9.08
N ARG A 159 -1.01 6.20 8.46
CA ARG A 159 -0.96 7.66 8.52
C ARG A 159 -1.07 8.20 7.10
N CYS A 160 -1.99 9.12 6.82
CA CYS A 160 -2.25 9.62 5.46
C CYS A 160 -1.86 11.10 5.33
N GLY A 161 -1.00 11.42 4.35
CA GLY A 161 -0.68 12.79 3.97
C GLY A 161 -1.74 13.31 2.99
N MET A 162 -2.45 14.38 3.37
CA MET A 162 -3.72 14.73 2.73
C MET A 162 -3.55 15.41 1.35
N MET A 163 -4.42 15.04 0.40
CA MET A 163 -4.70 15.76 -0.84
C MET A 163 -5.56 17.01 -0.61
N ALA A 164 -5.50 17.96 -1.54
CA ALA A 164 -6.46 19.06 -1.68
C ALA A 164 -7.86 18.66 -2.21
N ARG A 165 -8.16 17.36 -2.37
CA ARG A 165 -9.44 16.81 -2.87
C ARG A 165 -9.85 15.56 -2.07
N PRO A 166 -11.17 15.27 -1.97
CA PRO A 166 -11.66 14.17 -1.15
C PRO A 166 -11.04 12.85 -1.60
N SER A 167 -10.50 12.11 -0.64
CA SER A 167 -9.74 10.89 -0.91
C SER A 167 -10.63 9.85 -1.58
N VAL A 168 -10.06 9.13 -2.55
CA VAL A 168 -10.70 7.94 -3.13
C VAL A 168 -10.61 6.77 -2.14
N ALA A 169 -9.80 6.92 -1.09
CA ALA A 169 -9.79 6.03 0.06
C ALA A 169 -10.99 6.24 1.01
N ALA A 170 -12.22 6.12 0.49
CA ALA A 170 -13.46 6.28 1.28
C ALA A 170 -13.59 5.31 2.48
N ASP A 171 -12.78 4.25 2.52
CA ASP A 171 -12.76 3.23 3.57
C ASP A 171 -11.76 3.54 4.70
N LEU A 172 -10.87 4.52 4.51
CA LEU A 172 -9.95 4.97 5.55
C LEU A 172 -10.66 5.97 6.47
N ILE A 173 -10.91 5.55 7.71
CA ILE A 173 -11.59 6.37 8.71
C ILE A 173 -10.58 7.09 9.62
N PRO A 174 -10.81 8.36 9.99
CA PRO A 174 -9.95 9.07 10.94
C PRO A 174 -9.80 8.30 12.25
N ALA A 175 -8.57 8.13 12.73
CA ALA A 175 -8.31 7.61 14.05
C ALA A 175 -8.52 8.74 15.07
N SER A 176 -9.60 8.66 15.85
CA SER A 176 -9.84 9.56 17.00
C SER A 176 -8.80 9.40 18.10
#